data_AF-K3WI19-F1
#
_entry.id   AF-K3WI19-F1
#
_cell.length_a   1.000
_cell.length_b   1.000
_cell.length_c   1.000
_cell.angle_alpha   90.00
_cell.angle_beta   90.00
_cell.angle_gamma   90.00
#
_symmetry.space_group_name_H-M   'P 1'
#
loop_
_entity.id
_entity.type
_entity.pdbx_description
1 polymer ?
#
loop_
_entity_poly.entity_id
_entity_poly.type
_entity_poly.pdbx_seq_one_letter_code
_entity_poly.pdbx_strand_id
1 'polypeptide(L)' 'MAAAAVPAVSNKFQAPLDASQFDMGVTLGTGSFGRVRFATHKATTTYWAIKILKKAEIIRLQQAQEKDK' A
#
# COMPACT_ATOMS: atom_id res chain seq x y z
N MET A 1 -23.08 -11.65 15.19
CA MET A 1 -21.89 -12.41 15.66
C MET A 1 -21.07 -12.71 14.41
N ALA A 2 -19.80 -12.30 14.23
CA ALA A 2 -18.72 -12.07 15.18
C ALA A 2 -17.86 -10.86 14.75
N ALA A 3 -17.47 -10.02 15.72
CA ALA A 3 -16.42 -9.04 15.55
C ALA A 3 -15.08 -9.78 15.61
N ALA A 4 -14.42 -9.96 14.46
CA ALA A 4 -13.04 -10.45 14.44
C ALA A 4 -12.15 -9.35 15.02
N ALA A 5 -11.73 -9.52 16.28
CA ALA A 5 -10.78 -8.66 16.94
C ALA A 5 -9.52 -8.54 16.07
N VAL A 6 -9.20 -7.33 15.62
CA VAL A 6 -7.98 -7.06 14.87
C VAL A 6 -6.82 -7.25 15.87
N PRO A 7 -5.95 -8.25 15.71
CA PRO A 7 -4.82 -8.41 16.61
C PRO A 7 -3.97 -7.15 16.55
N ALA A 8 -3.60 -6.60 17.71
CA ALA A 8 -2.68 -5.48 17.84
C ALA A 8 -1.26 -5.97 17.47
N VAL A 9 -1.04 -6.16 16.16
CA VAL A 9 0.26 -6.58 15.62
C VAL A 9 1.14 -5.34 15.53
N SER A 10 2.30 -5.40 16.17
CA SER A 10 3.32 -4.36 16.08
C SER A 10 3.63 -4.04 14.61
N ASN A 11 3.40 -2.80 14.20
CA ASN A 11 3.56 -2.33 12.82
C ASN A 11 5.04 -2.18 12.36
N LYS A 12 5.99 -2.80 13.08
CA LYS A 12 7.42 -2.70 12.78
C LYS A 12 7.89 -3.99 12.13
N PHE A 13 8.16 -3.92 10.83
CA PHE A 13 8.86 -4.99 10.13
C PHE A 13 10.35 -4.86 10.39
N GLN A 14 10.98 -5.94 10.88
CA GLN A 14 12.41 -5.97 11.25
C GLN A 14 13.33 -6.19 10.03
N ALA A 15 12.77 -6.49 8.86
CA ALA A 15 13.48 -6.89 7.66
C ALA A 15 12.99 -6.11 6.41
N PRO A 16 13.77 -6.10 5.31
CA PRO A 16 13.33 -5.54 4.04
C PRO A 16 12.02 -6.18 3.58
N LEU A 17 11.06 -5.34 3.24
CA LEU A 17 9.76 -5.77 2.74
C LEU A 17 9.81 -5.90 1.23
N ASP A 18 9.57 -7.13 0.75
CA ASP A 18 9.39 -7.39 -0.67
C ASP A 18 7.90 -7.57 -0.99
N ALA A 19 7.50 -7.09 -2.17
CA ALA A 19 6.11 -7.23 -2.63
C ALA A 19 5.65 -8.69 -2.76
N SER A 20 6.58 -9.64 -2.94
CA SER A 20 6.31 -11.09 -3.03
C SER A 20 5.84 -11.72 -1.70
N GLN A 21 6.09 -11.06 -0.57
CA GLN A 21 5.67 -11.52 0.76
C GLN A 21 4.18 -11.27 1.04
N PHE A 22 3.52 -10.52 0.15
CA PHE A 22 2.13 -10.13 0.27
C PHE A 22 1.30 -10.78 -0.84
N ASP A 23 0.17 -11.35 -0.47
CA ASP A 23 -0.85 -11.72 -1.43
C ASP A 23 -1.72 -10.50 -1.74
N MET A 24 -1.71 -10.08 -3.00
CA MET A 24 -2.37 -8.86 -3.45
C MET A 24 -3.79 -9.17 -3.91
N GLY A 25 -4.76 -8.75 -3.10
CA GLY A 25 -6.19 -8.90 -3.39
C GLY A 25 -6.77 -7.75 -4.23
N VAL A 26 -8.03 -7.42 -3.92
CA VAL A 26 -8.84 -6.44 -4.62
C VAL A 26 -8.28 -5.02 -4.52
N THR A 27 -8.66 -4.18 -5.49
CA THR A 27 -8.31 -2.76 -5.46
C THR A 27 -9.23 -2.04 -4.48
N LEU A 28 -8.66 -1.38 -3.48
CA LEU A 28 -9.39 -0.59 -2.49
C LEU A 28 -9.62 0.85 -2.98
N GLY A 29 -8.73 1.36 -3.84
CA GLY A 29 -8.89 2.71 -4.38
C GLY A 29 -7.91 3.04 -5.49
N THR A 30 -8.30 3.99 -6.33
CA THR A 30 -7.48 4.55 -7.41
C THR A 30 -7.35 6.05 -7.19
N GLY A 31 -6.14 6.59 -7.26
CA GLY A 31 -5.89 8.03 -7.20
C GLY A 31 -4.86 8.46 -8.25
N SER A 32 -4.64 9.76 -8.36
CA SER A 32 -3.71 10.36 -9.34
C SER A 32 -2.29 9.80 -9.22
N PHE A 33 -1.86 9.53 -7.99
CA PHE A 33 -0.50 9.07 -7.69
C PHE A 33 -0.33 7.54 -7.75
N GLY A 34 -1.41 6.78 -7.97
CA GLY A 34 -1.33 5.33 -8.08
C GLY A 34 -2.57 4.59 -7.57
N ARG A 35 -2.37 3.35 -7.10
CA ARG A 35 -3.46 2.44 -6.74
C ARG A 35 -3.22 1.82 -5.37
N VAL A 36 -4.27 1.68 -4.58
CA VAL A 36 -4.25 0.97 -3.30
C VAL A 36 -4.86 -0.41 -3.49
N ARG A 37 -4.14 -1.44 -3.08
CA ARG A 37 -4.64 -2.83 -3.08
C ARG A 37 -4.72 -3.36 -1.66
N PHE A 38 -5.74 -4.17 -1.41
CA PHE A 38 -5.81 -5.00 -0.24
C PHE A 38 -4.70 -6.05 -0.32
N ALA A 39 -3.98 -6.27 0.77
CA ALA A 39 -2.87 -7.19 0.82
C ALA A 39 -2.91 -8.03 2.09
N THR A 40 -2.62 -9.32 1.98
CA THR A 40 -2.47 -10.21 3.14
C THR A 40 -1.02 -10.63 3.23
N HIS A 41 -0.37 -10.36 4.36
CA HIS A 41 1.00 -10.82 4.59
C HIS A 41 1.00 -12.34 4.77
N LYS A 42 1.78 -13.06 3.95
CA LYS A 42 1.71 -14.54 3.87
C LYS A 42 2.18 -15.22 5.16
N ALA A 43 3.15 -14.64 5.87
CA ALA A 43 3.73 -15.26 7.06
C ALA A 43 2.91 -15.02 8.34
N THR A 44 2.30 -13.84 8.49
CA THR A 44 1.55 -13.49 9.71
C THR A 44 0.04 -13.45 9.51
N THR A 45 -0.43 -13.68 8.28
CA THR A 45 -1.86 -13.61 7.88
C THR A 45 -2.51 -12.28 8.30
N THR A 46 -1.72 -11.21 8.34
CA THR A 46 -2.21 -9.87 8.70
C THR A 46 -2.66 -9.12 7.46
N TYR A 47 -3.71 -8.33 7.60
CA TYR A 47 -4.29 -7.55 6.52
C TYR A 47 -3.67 -6.14 6.47
N TRP A 48 -3.32 -5.70 5.27
CA TRP A 48 -2.67 -4.43 4.98
C TRP A 48 -3.29 -3.78 3.74
N ALA A 49 -3.08 -2.47 3.61
CA ALA A 49 -3.36 -1.73 2.39
C ALA A 49 -2.02 -1.29 1.77
N ILE A 50 -1.71 -1.78 0.57
CA ILE A 50 -0.47 -1.42 -0.13
C ILE A 50 -0.77 -0.35 -1.17
N LYS A 51 -0.14 0.82 -1.01
CA LYS A 51 -0.18 1.91 -1.98
C LYS A 51 0.94 1.75 -3.00
N ILE A 52 0.58 1.45 -4.24
CA ILE A 52 1.49 1.31 -5.37
C ILE A 52 1.57 2.66 -6.07
N LEU A 53 2.75 3.28 -6.02
CA LEU A 53 3.02 4.60 -6.58
C LEU A 53 3.85 4.51 -7.85
N LYS A 54 3.50 5.28 -8.88
CA LYS A 54 4.29 5.36 -10.12
C LYS A 54 5.29 6.51 -10.02
N LYS A 55 6.57 6.19 -9.81
CA LYS A 55 7.64 7.19 -9.63
C LYS A 55 7.73 8.20 -10.79
N ALA A 56 7.62 7.72 -12.04
CA ALA A 56 7.66 8.59 -13.22
C ALA A 56 6.48 9.59 -13.25
N GLU A 57 5.29 9.15 -12.86
CA GLU A 57 4.08 9.98 -12.80
C GLU A 57 4.22 11.08 -11.73
N ILE A 58 4.74 10.70 -10.55
CA ILE A 58 4.95 11.63 -9.43
C ILE A 58 5.94 12.73 -9.83
N ILE A 59 7.08 12.36 -10.43
CA ILE A 59 8.10 13.32 -10.85
C ILE A 59 7.52 14.30 -11.89
N ARG A 60 6.75 13.81 -12.86
CA ARG A 60 6.10 14.65 -13.88
C ARG A 60 5.09 15.62 -13.27
N LEU A 61 4.22 15.13 -12.39
CA LEU A 61 3.21 15.96 -11.74
C LEU A 61 3.85 17.03 -10.85
N GLN A 62 4.91 16.69 -10.11
CA GLN A 62 5.61 17.66 -9.28
C GLN A 62 6.26 18.77 -10.11
N GLN A 63 6.87 18.43 -11.25
CA GLN A 63 7.43 19.40 -12.19
C GLN A 63 6.36 20.29 -12.86
N ALA A 64 5.16 19.78 -13.09
CA ALA A 64 4.06 20.57 -13.63
C ALA A 64 3.54 21.57 -12.58
N GLN A 65 3.28 21.12 -11.35
CA GLN A 65 2.79 21.96 -10.25
C GLN A 65 3.75 23.11 -9.92
N GLU A 66 5.06 22.89 -10.05
CA GLU A 66 6.07 23.90 -9.74
C GLU A 66 6.29 24.92 -10.87
N LYS A 67 5.90 24.61 -12.11
CA LYS A 67 5.99 25.55 -13.23
C LYS A 67 4.82 26.54 -13.31
N ASP A 68 3.70 26.25 -12.66
CA ASP A 68 2.49 27.09 -12.67
C ASP A 68 2.44 28.09 -11.49
N LYS A 69 3.52 28.23 -10.71
CA LYS A 69 3.67 29.16 -9.58
C LYS A 69 4.62 30.31 -9.90
#